data_AF-A0A2J7Q9W2-F1
#
_entry.id   AF-A0A2J7Q9W2-F1
#
_cell.length_a   1.000
_cell.length_b   1.000
_cell.length_c   1.000
_cell.angle_alpha   90.00
_cell.angle_beta   90.00
_cell.angle_gamma   90.00
#
_symmetry.space_group_name_H-M   'P 1'
#
loop_
_entity.id
_entity.type
_entity.pdbx_description
1 polymer ?
#
loop_
_entity_poly.entity_id
_entity_poly.type
_entity_poly.pdbx_seq_one_letter_code
_entity_poly.pdbx_strand_id
1 'polypeptide(L)'
;MEALIPTPADCEVPSVIKFLNAQSIALIKIHCQLCQVYGPNVMSKQMVRCWCRQFSAGRQSVHDETHSGWPSIITDDLVELVREHIMENRRITIIELSSHVPQISRPLLHEIVTEHLLFRKFCAKWVPKQLTPEHNKNKRSGMLSAGIVFLHNNARPHTARWTSSLLQEFSWELYNHPPYSPDLTPSDFHLFLHLKKFLSGERQHFENDRQISQFRWRLC
;
A
#
# COMPACT_ATOMS: atom_id res chain seq x y z
N MET A 1 13.70 -45.54 35.17
CA MET A 1 14.82 -44.72 35.66
C MET A 1 14.42 -43.29 35.45
N GLU A 2 14.36 -42.54 36.55
CA GLU A 2 14.04 -41.11 36.56
C GLU A 2 15.28 -40.33 36.11
N ALA A 3 15.10 -39.24 35.35
CA ALA A 3 16.20 -38.43 34.86
C ALA A 3 16.88 -37.70 36.03
N LEU A 4 18.20 -37.74 36.11
CA LEU A 4 18.96 -37.03 37.14
C LEU A 4 18.98 -35.51 36.87
N ILE A 5 18.94 -35.13 35.59
CA ILE A 5 18.80 -33.76 35.12
C ILE A 5 17.57 -33.71 34.19
N PRO A 6 16.43 -33.17 34.66
CA PRO A 6 15.15 -33.30 33.95
C PRO A 6 15.00 -32.38 32.74
N THR A 7 15.73 -31.26 32.67
CA THR A 7 15.64 -30.29 31.57
C THR A 7 17.02 -29.72 31.23
N PRO A 8 17.81 -30.39 30.37
CA PRO A 8 19.06 -29.82 29.88
C PRO A 8 18.81 -28.62 28.96
N ALA A 9 19.70 -27.64 28.96
CA ALA A 9 19.65 -26.56 27.97
C ALA A 9 19.97 -27.10 26.56
N ASP A 10 19.47 -26.42 25.52
CA ASP A 10 19.51 -26.92 24.13
C ASP A 10 20.92 -27.31 23.64
N CYS A 11 21.95 -26.61 24.11
CA CYS A 11 23.35 -26.88 23.74
C CYS A 11 24.09 -27.85 24.67
N GLU A 12 23.52 -28.22 25.83
CA GLU A 12 24.21 -29.04 26.84
C GLU A 12 24.44 -30.47 26.34
N VAL A 13 23.40 -31.13 25.81
CA VAL A 13 23.50 -32.50 25.31
C VAL A 13 24.45 -32.59 24.11
N PRO A 14 24.37 -31.71 23.08
CA PRO A 14 25.37 -31.64 22.03
C PRO A 14 26.80 -31.40 22.54
N SER A 15 26.98 -30.58 23.59
CA SER A 15 28.30 -30.33 24.20
C SER A 15 28.89 -31.58 24.85
N VAL A 16 28.07 -32.34 25.59
CA VAL A 16 28.48 -33.62 26.18
C VAL A 16 28.82 -34.63 25.07
N ILE A 17 28.04 -34.69 24.00
CA ILE A 17 28.33 -35.55 22.84
C ILE A 17 29.67 -35.16 22.22
N LYS A 18 29.94 -33.86 22.05
CA LYS A 18 31.22 -33.36 21.51
C LYS A 18 32.40 -33.82 22.37
N PHE A 19 32.27 -33.69 23.69
CA PHE A 19 33.28 -34.12 24.66
C PHE A 19 33.54 -35.64 24.61
N LEU A 20 32.48 -36.45 24.65
CA LEU A 20 32.60 -37.92 24.63
C LEU A 20 33.11 -38.45 23.28
N ASN A 21 32.74 -37.79 22.17
CA ASN A 21 33.24 -38.11 20.83
C ASN A 21 34.75 -37.80 20.71
N ALA A 22 35.23 -36.70 21.31
CA ALA A 22 36.65 -36.37 21.35
C ALA A 22 37.49 -37.39 22.15
N GLN A 23 36.89 -38.04 23.15
CA GLN A 23 37.48 -39.17 23.88
C GLN A 23 37.47 -40.49 23.09
N SER A 24 37.01 -40.49 21.83
CA SER A 24 36.89 -41.69 20.98
C SER A 24 36.01 -42.79 21.59
N ILE A 25 35.02 -42.43 22.41
CA ILE A 25 34.07 -43.38 23.01
C ILE A 25 33.12 -43.92 21.93
N ALA A 26 32.86 -45.23 21.97
CA ALA A 26 31.93 -45.86 21.06
C ALA A 26 30.50 -45.30 21.21
N LEU A 27 29.81 -45.10 20.09
CA LEU A 27 28.49 -44.46 19.98
C LEU A 27 27.40 -45.06 20.88
N ILE A 28 27.43 -46.38 21.05
CA ILE A 28 26.51 -47.10 21.95
C ILE A 28 26.71 -46.64 23.40
N LYS A 29 27.97 -46.46 23.82
CA LYS A 29 28.32 -46.06 25.18
C LYS A 29 27.98 -44.60 25.44
N ILE A 30 28.14 -43.72 24.45
CA ILE A 30 27.67 -42.32 24.51
C ILE A 30 26.16 -42.28 24.77
N HIS A 31 25.37 -43.00 23.97
CA HIS A 31 23.92 -43.03 24.15
C HIS A 31 23.51 -43.61 25.52
N CYS A 32 24.16 -44.67 25.99
CA CYS A 32 23.90 -45.22 27.32
C CYS A 32 24.19 -44.21 28.44
N GLN A 33 25.31 -43.49 28.38
CA GLN A 33 25.67 -42.46 29.36
C GLN A 33 24.67 -41.30 29.36
N LEU A 34 24.23 -40.86 28.18
CA LEU A 34 23.20 -39.82 28.07
C LEU A 34 21.88 -40.27 28.69
N CYS A 35 21.41 -41.48 28.39
CA CYS A 35 20.18 -42.01 28.99
C CYS A 35 20.27 -42.18 30.50
N GLN A 36 21.46 -42.45 31.03
CA GLN A 36 21.69 -42.60 32.47
C GLN A 36 21.57 -41.25 33.21
N VAL A 37 22.06 -40.16 32.62
CA VAL A 37 22.09 -38.84 33.26
C VAL A 37 20.82 -38.02 32.97
N TYR A 38 20.43 -37.95 31.69
CA TYR A 38 19.34 -37.09 31.21
C TYR A 38 18.02 -37.84 30.94
N GLY A 39 18.01 -39.16 31.12
CA GLY A 39 16.83 -40.00 30.92
C GLY A 39 16.66 -40.56 29.49
N PRO A 40 15.75 -41.53 29.30
CA PRO A 40 15.63 -42.30 28.06
C PRO A 40 15.12 -41.50 26.85
N ASN A 41 14.46 -40.36 27.08
CA ASN A 41 13.81 -39.56 26.04
C ASN A 41 14.61 -38.34 25.59
N VAL A 42 15.83 -38.14 26.12
CA VAL A 42 16.63 -36.93 25.82
C VAL A 42 17.00 -36.80 24.34
N MET A 43 17.44 -37.88 23.72
CA MET A 43 17.92 -37.89 22.34
C MET A 43 17.96 -39.31 21.79
N SER A 44 17.52 -39.50 20.54
CA SER A 44 17.56 -40.82 19.91
C SER A 44 18.99 -41.26 19.55
N LYS A 45 19.23 -42.57 19.47
CA LYS A 45 20.49 -43.14 18.94
C LYS A 45 20.89 -42.57 17.58
N GLN A 46 19.90 -42.24 16.74
CA GLN A 46 20.14 -41.67 15.41
C GLN A 46 20.64 -40.23 15.48
N MET A 47 20.06 -39.40 16.36
CA MET A 47 20.53 -38.03 16.58
C MET A 47 21.94 -38.00 17.17
N VAL A 48 22.25 -38.87 18.15
CA VAL A 48 23.62 -39.00 18.69
C VAL A 48 24.60 -39.35 17.57
N ARG A 49 24.23 -40.27 16.67
CA ARG A 49 25.03 -40.60 15.50
C ARG A 49 25.24 -39.44 14.55
N CYS A 50 24.19 -38.66 14.30
CA CYS A 50 24.27 -37.47 13.45
C CYS A 50 25.28 -36.46 14.02
N TRP A 51 25.18 -36.16 15.32
CA TRP A 51 26.09 -35.27 16.03
C TRP A 51 27.54 -35.78 16.02
N CYS A 52 27.78 -37.05 16.36
CA CYS A 52 29.11 -37.65 16.27
C CYS A 52 29.70 -37.54 14.86
N ARG A 53 28.90 -37.80 13.81
CA ARG A 53 29.34 -37.66 12.41
C ARG A 53 29.73 -36.22 12.08
N GLN A 54 28.93 -35.25 12.51
CA GLN A 54 29.20 -33.83 12.26
C GLN A 54 30.45 -33.34 13.00
N PHE A 55 30.66 -33.75 14.26
CA PHE A 55 31.86 -33.40 15.01
C PHE A 55 33.12 -34.04 14.41
N SER A 56 33.04 -35.29 13.97
CA SER A 56 34.15 -35.95 13.26
C SER A 56 34.42 -35.34 11.88
N ALA A 57 33.41 -34.70 11.26
CA ALA A 57 33.57 -33.92 10.03
C ALA A 57 34.12 -32.49 10.28
N GLY A 58 34.48 -32.15 11.53
CA GLY A 58 35.12 -30.88 11.88
C GLY A 58 34.18 -29.77 12.35
N ARG A 59 32.88 -30.05 12.54
CA ARG A 59 31.93 -29.06 13.11
C ARG A 59 32.37 -28.68 14.53
N GLN A 60 32.46 -27.38 14.84
CA GLN A 60 32.82 -26.90 16.19
C GLN A 60 31.62 -26.37 16.98
N SER A 61 30.55 -25.94 16.30
CA SER A 61 29.34 -25.43 16.93
C SER A 61 28.52 -26.55 17.59
N VAL A 62 28.00 -26.28 18.78
CA VAL A 62 27.09 -27.15 19.53
C VAL A 62 25.63 -26.73 19.40
N HIS A 63 25.35 -25.59 18.76
CA HIS A 63 24.00 -25.10 18.50
C HIS A 63 23.47 -25.68 17.20
N ASP A 64 22.15 -25.83 17.10
CA ASP A 64 21.51 -26.13 15.83
C ASP A 64 21.79 -25.00 14.82
N GLU A 65 21.98 -25.37 13.56
CA GLU A 65 22.08 -24.38 12.50
C GLU A 65 20.71 -23.73 12.31
N THR A 66 20.70 -22.41 12.08
CA THR A 66 19.48 -21.72 11.66
C THR A 66 19.02 -22.36 10.37
N HIS A 67 17.96 -23.16 10.45
CA HIS A 67 17.29 -23.66 9.27
C HIS A 67 16.88 -22.44 8.44
N SER A 68 17.37 -22.36 7.20
CA SER A 68 16.70 -21.59 6.17
C SER A 68 15.26 -22.10 6.15
N GLY A 69 14.32 -21.28 6.60
CA GLY A 69 12.91 -21.65 6.71
C GLY A 69 12.37 -22.20 5.39
N TRP A 70 11.16 -22.74 5.42
CA TRP A 70 10.49 -23.19 4.20
C TRP A 70 10.57 -22.06 3.15
N PRO A 71 11.07 -22.31 1.93
CA PRO A 71 11.06 -21.30 0.89
C PRO A 71 9.63 -20.77 0.76
N SER A 72 9.44 -19.48 1.00
CA SER A 72 8.15 -18.86 0.73
C SER A 72 7.81 -19.14 -0.73
N ILE A 73 6.57 -19.57 -0.99
CA ILE A 73 6.03 -19.75 -2.34
C ILE A 73 6.16 -18.44 -3.15
N ILE A 74 6.19 -17.31 -2.42
CA ILE A 74 6.38 -15.96 -2.94
C ILE A 74 7.89 -15.68 -3.02
N THR A 75 8.44 -15.76 -4.22
CA THR A 75 9.81 -15.30 -4.52
C THR A 75 9.82 -13.81 -4.84
N ASP A 76 10.92 -13.12 -4.55
CA ASP A 76 11.06 -11.68 -4.84
C ASP A 76 10.90 -11.38 -6.34
N ASP A 77 11.40 -12.27 -7.21
CA ASP A 77 11.23 -12.16 -8.66
C ASP A 77 9.75 -12.16 -9.09
N LEU A 78 8.90 -12.91 -8.38
CA LEU A 78 7.48 -12.99 -8.64
C LEU A 78 6.76 -11.70 -8.24
N VAL A 79 7.13 -11.15 -7.08
CA VAL A 79 6.60 -9.88 -6.58
C VAL A 79 6.94 -8.76 -7.56
N GLU A 80 8.17 -8.76 -8.06
CA GLU A 80 8.65 -7.77 -9.03
C GLU A 80 7.94 -7.90 -10.39
N LEU A 81 7.73 -9.11 -10.87
CA LEU A 81 6.95 -9.36 -12.09
C LEU A 81 5.52 -8.79 -11.98
N VAL A 82 4.87 -9.01 -10.83
CA VAL A 82 3.53 -8.46 -10.57
C VAL A 82 3.57 -6.92 -10.50
N ARG A 83 4.63 -6.35 -9.90
CA ARG A 83 4.82 -4.90 -9.82
C ARG A 83 4.89 -4.26 -11.21
N GLU A 84 5.67 -4.84 -12.12
CA GLU A 84 5.86 -4.31 -13.48
C GLU A 84 4.54 -4.27 -14.28
N HIS A 85 3.75 -5.35 -14.25
CA HIS A 85 2.43 -5.37 -14.92
C HIS A 85 1.48 -4.28 -14.40
N ILE A 86 1.51 -3.98 -13.10
CA ILE A 86 0.70 -2.91 -12.50
C ILE A 86 1.22 -1.52 -12.89
N MET A 87 2.53 -1.37 -13.05
CA MET A 87 3.12 -0.10 -13.48
C MET A 87 2.85 0.21 -14.96
N GLU A 88 2.85 -0.80 -15.82
CA GLU A 88 2.46 -0.68 -17.23
C GLU A 88 1.00 -0.24 -17.38
N ASN A 89 0.09 -0.88 -16.62
CA ASN A 89 -1.31 -0.52 -16.61
C ASN A 89 -1.85 -0.38 -15.18
N ARG A 90 -1.81 0.84 -14.66
CA ARG A 90 -2.33 1.16 -13.31
C ARG A 90 -3.83 0.93 -13.13
N ARG A 91 -4.58 0.62 -14.20
CA ARG A 91 -6.01 0.30 -14.16
C ARG A 91 -6.29 -1.20 -14.32
N ILE A 92 -5.26 -2.03 -14.37
CA ILE A 92 -5.40 -3.49 -14.53
C ILE A 92 -6.23 -4.10 -13.40
N THR A 93 -7.12 -5.01 -13.75
CA THR A 93 -7.90 -5.78 -12.78
C THR A 93 -7.15 -7.03 -12.32
N ILE A 94 -7.48 -7.57 -11.14
CA ILE A 94 -6.92 -8.85 -10.67
C ILE A 94 -7.22 -10.00 -11.66
N ILE A 95 -8.36 -9.93 -12.37
CA ILE A 95 -8.73 -10.91 -13.39
C ILE A 95 -7.76 -10.84 -14.58
N GLU A 96 -7.55 -9.65 -15.13
CA GLU A 96 -6.61 -9.44 -16.23
C GLU A 96 -5.18 -9.77 -15.80
N LEU A 97 -4.76 -9.36 -14.61
CA LEU A 97 -3.44 -9.67 -14.05
C LEU A 97 -3.21 -11.18 -13.96
N SER A 98 -4.24 -11.94 -13.56
CA SER A 98 -4.21 -13.40 -13.54
C SER A 98 -4.11 -14.03 -14.93
N SER A 99 -4.60 -13.37 -15.98
CA SER A 99 -4.40 -13.82 -17.36
C SER A 99 -2.96 -13.61 -17.84
N HIS A 100 -2.27 -12.57 -17.36
CA HIS A 100 -0.86 -12.31 -17.70
C HIS A 100 0.09 -13.22 -16.92
N VAL A 101 -0.28 -13.61 -15.68
CA VAL A 101 0.54 -14.47 -14.81
C VAL A 101 -0.27 -15.70 -14.35
N PRO A 102 -0.53 -16.68 -15.25
CA PRO A 102 -1.39 -17.83 -14.95
C PRO A 102 -0.78 -18.81 -13.93
N GLN A 103 0.52 -18.70 -13.65
CA GLN A 103 1.21 -19.53 -12.67
C GLN A 103 0.79 -19.22 -11.21
N ILE A 104 0.16 -18.05 -10.99
CA ILE A 104 -0.24 -17.59 -9.66
C ILE A 104 -1.77 -17.65 -9.55
N SER A 105 -2.25 -18.16 -8.42
CA SER A 105 -3.69 -18.13 -8.12
C SER A 105 -4.17 -16.69 -7.84
N ARG A 106 -5.43 -16.39 -8.16
CA ARG A 106 -6.03 -15.07 -7.89
C ARG A 106 -5.95 -14.62 -6.43
N PRO A 107 -6.15 -15.50 -5.42
CA PRO A 107 -5.97 -15.11 -4.02
C PRO A 107 -4.54 -14.69 -3.69
N LEU A 108 -3.55 -15.43 -4.20
CA LEU A 108 -2.14 -15.12 -3.99
C LEU A 108 -1.73 -13.82 -4.70
N LEU A 109 -2.27 -13.56 -5.89
CA LEU A 109 -2.11 -12.25 -6.55
C LEU A 109 -2.69 -11.10 -5.69
N HIS A 110 -3.85 -11.32 -5.06
CA HIS A 110 -4.41 -10.32 -4.17
C HIS A 110 -3.50 -10.06 -2.97
N GLU A 111 -3.00 -11.11 -2.32
CA GLU A 111 -2.04 -11.02 -1.21
C GLU A 111 -0.74 -10.31 -1.62
N ILE A 112 -0.16 -10.65 -2.78
CA ILE A 112 1.02 -9.96 -3.30
C ILE A 112 0.76 -8.46 -3.49
N VAL A 113 -0.39 -8.10 -4.05
CA VAL A 113 -0.74 -6.70 -4.30
C VAL A 113 -0.98 -5.93 -2.99
N THR A 114 -1.69 -6.51 -2.03
CA THR A 114 -2.09 -5.81 -0.80
C THR A 114 -1.06 -5.88 0.32
N GLU A 115 -0.40 -7.01 0.52
CA GLU A 115 0.50 -7.26 1.66
C GLU A 115 1.97 -7.04 1.29
N HIS A 116 2.40 -7.46 0.10
CA HIS A 116 3.80 -7.34 -0.32
C HIS A 116 4.10 -6.02 -1.01
N LEU A 117 3.27 -5.62 -1.97
CA LEU A 117 3.41 -4.34 -2.70
C LEU A 117 2.71 -3.16 -2.00
N LEU A 118 1.85 -3.44 -1.01
CA LEU A 118 1.09 -2.44 -0.25
C LEU A 118 0.25 -1.50 -1.13
N PHE A 119 -0.15 -1.95 -2.32
CA PHE A 119 -0.97 -1.17 -3.23
C PHE A 119 -2.43 -1.16 -2.78
N ARG A 120 -3.07 0.00 -2.95
CA ARG A 120 -4.48 0.22 -2.61
C ARG A 120 -5.27 0.63 -3.84
N LYS A 121 -6.50 0.12 -3.93
CA LYS A 121 -7.43 0.52 -4.99
C LYS A 121 -7.91 1.95 -4.75
N PHE A 122 -7.73 2.80 -5.75
CA PHE A 122 -8.31 4.15 -5.79
C PHE A 122 -9.28 4.27 -6.96
N CYS A 123 -10.42 4.91 -6.72
CA CYS A 123 -11.32 5.34 -7.79
C CYS A 123 -10.77 6.64 -8.39
N ALA A 124 -10.61 6.67 -9.72
CA ALA A 124 -10.20 7.88 -10.41
C ALA A 124 -11.24 8.99 -10.18
N LYS A 125 -10.77 10.23 -10.01
CA LYS A 125 -11.65 11.40 -9.94
C LYS A 125 -12.28 11.64 -11.30
N TRP A 126 -13.57 11.96 -11.31
CA TRP A 126 -14.25 12.35 -12.53
C TRP A 126 -13.69 13.68 -13.05
N VAL A 127 -13.40 13.73 -14.36
CA VAL A 127 -12.89 14.93 -15.03
C VAL A 127 -13.95 15.40 -16.02
N PRO A 128 -14.42 16.66 -15.95
CA PRO A 128 -15.53 17.15 -16.76
C PRO A 128 -15.35 17.05 -18.28
N LYS A 129 -14.11 17.10 -18.75
CA LYS A 129 -13.79 17.04 -20.18
C LYS A 129 -12.37 16.53 -20.40
N GLN A 130 -12.14 15.86 -21.52
CA GLN A 130 -10.79 15.57 -22.02
C GLN A 130 -10.12 16.89 -22.44
N LEU A 131 -9.07 17.31 -21.72
CA LEU A 131 -8.36 18.55 -22.00
C LEU A 131 -7.32 18.34 -23.10
N THR A 132 -7.28 19.24 -24.09
CA THR A 132 -6.19 19.29 -25.08
C THR A 132 -4.97 20.04 -24.52
N PRO A 133 -3.76 19.82 -25.06
CA PRO A 133 -2.55 20.52 -24.60
C PRO A 133 -2.66 22.06 -24.62
N GLU A 134 -3.42 22.61 -25.55
CA GLU A 134 -3.69 24.05 -25.67
C GLU A 134 -4.46 24.60 -24.47
N HIS A 135 -5.49 23.87 -24.00
CA HIS A 135 -6.26 24.26 -22.81
C HIS A 135 -5.37 24.35 -21.56
N ASN A 136 -4.37 23.48 -21.44
CA ASN A 136 -3.48 23.45 -20.28
C ASN A 136 -2.45 24.59 -20.27
N LYS A 137 -2.01 25.08 -21.43
CA LYS A 137 -1.10 26.24 -21.52
C LYS A 137 -1.79 27.51 -20.99
N ASN A 138 -3.07 27.67 -21.29
CA ASN A 138 -3.86 28.85 -20.91
C ASN A 138 -4.28 28.87 -19.43
N LYS A 139 -4.05 27.79 -18.67
CA LYS A 139 -4.28 27.76 -17.20
C LYS A 139 -3.25 28.55 -16.40
N ARG A 140 -2.10 28.90 -17.00
CA ARG A 140 -1.03 29.69 -16.36
C ARG A 140 -1.09 31.14 -16.85
N SER A 141 -2.11 31.90 -16.46
CA SER A 141 -2.13 33.35 -16.72
C SER A 141 -1.33 34.11 -15.67
N GLY A 142 -0.58 35.12 -16.12
CA GLY A 142 0.35 35.92 -15.33
C GLY A 142 -0.29 36.87 -14.33
N MET A 143 0.58 37.66 -13.68
CA MET A 143 0.26 38.56 -12.57
C MET A 143 -0.71 39.67 -12.99
N LEU A 144 -1.72 39.93 -12.16
CA LEU A 144 -2.79 40.91 -12.39
C LEU A 144 -2.36 42.31 -11.93
N SER A 145 -2.84 43.35 -12.61
CA SER A 145 -2.65 44.77 -12.27
C SER A 145 -3.41 45.17 -11.01
N ALA A 146 -3.06 46.32 -10.42
CA ALA A 146 -3.53 46.80 -9.11
C ALA A 146 -5.03 47.20 -9.01
N GLY A 147 -5.87 46.82 -9.99
CA GLY A 147 -7.30 47.17 -10.08
C GLY A 147 -8.27 46.09 -9.55
N ILE A 148 -9.57 46.34 -9.69
CA ILE A 148 -10.61 45.33 -9.43
C ILE A 148 -10.63 44.34 -10.58
N VAL A 149 -10.38 43.06 -10.26
CA VAL A 149 -10.40 41.98 -11.24
C VAL A 149 -11.70 41.19 -11.11
N PHE A 150 -12.48 41.15 -12.19
CA PHE A 150 -13.72 40.41 -12.27
C PHE A 150 -13.48 39.02 -12.86
N LEU A 151 -13.95 37.98 -12.16
CA LEU A 151 -13.77 36.58 -12.56
C LEU A 151 -15.13 35.94 -12.84
N HIS A 152 -15.36 35.54 -14.10
CA HIS A 152 -16.52 34.75 -14.49
C HIS A 152 -16.16 33.71 -15.56
N ASN A 153 -17.07 32.78 -15.82
CA ASN A 153 -16.88 31.76 -16.85
C ASN A 153 -17.13 32.33 -18.27
N ASN A 154 -16.72 31.59 -19.30
CA ASN A 154 -16.85 32.01 -20.69
C ASN A 154 -18.22 31.65 -21.31
N ALA A 155 -19.31 31.63 -20.53
CA ALA A 155 -20.63 31.37 -21.11
C ALA A 155 -21.02 32.50 -22.08
N ARG A 156 -21.79 32.17 -23.13
CA ARG A 156 -22.12 33.11 -24.21
C ARG A 156 -22.66 34.47 -23.76
N PRO A 157 -23.52 34.57 -22.73
CA PRO A 157 -23.96 35.88 -22.22
C PRO A 157 -22.82 36.71 -21.60
N HIS A 158 -21.82 36.07 -21.00
CA HIS A 158 -20.70 36.76 -20.36
C HIS A 158 -19.62 37.21 -21.35
N THR A 159 -19.54 36.57 -22.52
CA THR A 159 -18.69 37.01 -23.63
C THR A 159 -19.44 37.91 -24.63
N ALA A 160 -20.69 38.26 -24.36
CA ALA A 160 -21.48 39.12 -25.24
C ALA A 160 -20.94 40.55 -25.23
N ARG A 161 -20.99 41.22 -26.38
CA ARG A 161 -20.48 42.58 -26.57
C ARG A 161 -21.01 43.57 -25.53
N TRP A 162 -22.30 43.48 -25.21
CA TRP A 162 -22.94 44.31 -24.20
C TRP A 162 -22.26 44.16 -22.82
N THR A 163 -22.03 42.93 -22.39
CA THR A 163 -21.38 42.62 -21.11
C THR A 163 -19.94 43.14 -21.06
N SER A 164 -19.18 43.00 -22.16
CA SER A 164 -17.82 43.52 -22.24
C SER A 164 -17.78 45.05 -22.20
N SER A 165 -18.71 45.73 -22.89
CA SER A 165 -18.85 47.19 -22.84
C SER A 165 -19.17 47.69 -21.44
N LEU A 166 -20.06 47.00 -20.73
CA LEU A 166 -20.43 47.35 -19.35
C LEU A 166 -19.27 47.18 -18.37
N LEU A 167 -18.48 46.11 -18.48
CA LEU A 167 -17.29 45.90 -17.63
C LEU A 167 -16.23 46.98 -17.85
N GLN A 168 -16.07 47.45 -19.09
CA GLN A 168 -15.18 48.55 -19.43
C GLN A 168 -15.67 49.87 -18.81
N GLU A 169 -16.98 50.15 -18.84
CA GLU A 169 -17.57 51.33 -18.20
C GLU A 169 -17.30 51.36 -16.69
N PHE A 170 -17.40 50.21 -16.02
CA PHE A 170 -17.08 50.07 -14.59
C PHE A 170 -15.57 50.08 -14.28
N SER A 171 -14.71 50.16 -15.30
CA SER A 171 -13.24 50.05 -15.15
C SER A 171 -12.81 48.77 -14.42
N TRP A 172 -13.52 47.65 -14.67
CA TRP A 172 -13.18 46.35 -14.10
C TRP A 172 -12.34 45.55 -15.09
N GLU A 173 -11.21 45.04 -14.61
CA GLU A 173 -10.34 44.19 -15.42
C GLU A 173 -10.92 42.77 -15.46
N LEU A 174 -11.19 42.25 -16.65
CA LEU A 174 -11.68 40.88 -16.80
C LEU A 174 -10.51 39.89 -16.67
N TYR A 175 -10.60 38.96 -15.72
CA TYR A 175 -9.66 37.86 -15.62
C TYR A 175 -9.78 36.94 -16.84
N ASN A 176 -8.65 36.61 -17.47
CA ASN A 176 -8.59 35.66 -18.57
C ASN A 176 -8.86 34.23 -18.06
N HIS A 177 -10.15 33.87 -17.97
CA HIS A 177 -10.56 32.53 -17.55
C HIS A 177 -10.36 31.53 -18.70
N PRO A 178 -9.58 30.45 -18.52
CA PRO A 178 -9.39 29.45 -19.57
C PRO A 178 -10.68 28.63 -19.79
N PRO A 179 -10.93 28.12 -21.01
CA PRO A 179 -12.07 27.24 -21.27
C PRO A 179 -12.05 25.99 -20.36
N TYR A 180 -13.24 25.52 -19.97
CA TYR A 180 -13.45 24.24 -19.25
C TYR A 180 -12.62 24.07 -17.97
N SER A 181 -12.44 25.14 -17.21
CA SER A 181 -11.60 25.15 -16.02
C SER A 181 -12.39 25.48 -14.73
N PRO A 182 -13.40 24.68 -14.37
CA PRO A 182 -14.15 24.91 -13.13
C PRO A 182 -13.27 24.78 -11.87
N ASP A 183 -12.10 24.15 -11.99
CA ASP A 183 -11.06 24.09 -10.96
C ASP A 183 -10.39 25.44 -10.67
N LEU A 184 -10.57 26.43 -11.54
CA LEU A 184 -10.03 27.78 -11.39
C LEU A 184 -11.08 28.81 -10.97
N THR A 185 -12.37 28.44 -10.93
CA THR A 185 -13.43 29.31 -10.41
C THR A 185 -13.59 29.06 -8.91
N PRO A 186 -13.34 30.05 -8.02
CA PRO A 186 -13.56 29.89 -6.59
C PRO A 186 -15.01 29.55 -6.24
N SER A 187 -15.98 30.05 -7.00
CA SER A 187 -17.40 29.70 -6.81
C SER A 187 -17.67 28.22 -7.08
N ASP A 188 -17.14 27.65 -8.17
CA ASP A 188 -17.34 26.25 -8.56
C ASP A 188 -16.59 25.28 -7.64
N PHE A 189 -15.33 25.57 -7.33
CA PHE A 189 -14.49 24.70 -6.51
C PHE A 189 -14.81 24.79 -5.01
N HIS A 190 -15.11 25.99 -4.49
CA HIS A 190 -15.26 26.22 -3.06
C HIS A 190 -16.73 26.40 -2.67
N LEU A 191 -17.38 27.48 -3.11
CA LEU A 191 -18.74 27.84 -2.67
C LEU A 191 -19.76 26.73 -2.98
N PHE A 192 -19.87 26.32 -4.25
CA PHE A 192 -20.84 25.32 -4.67
C PHE A 192 -20.50 23.92 -4.18
N LEU A 193 -19.22 23.63 -3.93
CA LEU A 193 -18.82 22.36 -3.31
C LEU A 193 -19.32 22.28 -1.86
N HIS A 194 -19.13 23.34 -1.08
CA HIS A 194 -19.63 23.42 0.29
C HIS A 194 -21.16 23.43 0.34
N LEU A 195 -21.81 24.17 -0.57
CA LEU A 195 -23.26 24.15 -0.71
C LEU A 195 -23.77 22.74 -1.02
N LYS A 196 -23.19 22.03 -1.99
CA LYS A 196 -23.58 20.65 -2.31
C LYS A 196 -23.41 19.71 -1.12
N LYS A 197 -22.32 19.82 -0.37
CA LYS A 197 -22.11 19.03 0.85
C LYS A 197 -23.22 19.29 1.88
N PHE A 198 -23.52 20.57 2.12
CA PHE A 198 -24.58 20.97 3.04
C PHE A 198 -25.96 20.44 2.62
N LEU A 199 -26.27 20.54 1.32
CA LEU A 199 -27.52 20.03 0.75
C LEU A 199 -27.58 18.49 0.65
N SER A 200 -26.44 17.80 0.67
CA SER A 200 -26.36 16.34 0.54
C SER A 200 -26.68 15.57 1.83
N GLY A 201 -26.69 16.24 2.98
CA GLY A 201 -26.90 15.61 4.29
C GLY A 201 -28.38 15.34 4.61
N GLU A 202 -29.26 16.32 4.38
CA GLU A 202 -30.71 16.21 4.60
C GLU A 202 -31.45 16.47 3.29
N ARG A 203 -32.45 15.63 2.98
CA ARG A 203 -33.36 15.90 1.85
C ARG A 203 -34.20 17.14 2.16
N GLN A 204 -33.71 18.29 1.74
CA GLN A 204 -34.44 19.55 1.85
C GLN A 204 -35.50 19.57 0.74
N HIS A 205 -36.74 19.29 1.12
CA HIS A 205 -37.89 19.44 0.25
C HIS A 205 -38.35 20.89 0.32
N PHE A 206 -38.26 21.60 -0.80
CA PHE A 206 -38.79 22.95 -0.95
C PHE A 206 -40.08 22.87 -1.75
N GLU A 207 -41.20 23.30 -1.17
CA GLU A 207 -42.51 23.34 -1.82
C GLU A 207 -42.66 24.56 -2.74
N ASN A 208 -41.89 25.63 -2.52
CA ASN A 208 -41.91 26.84 -3.34
C ASN A 208 -40.62 27.66 -3.27
N ASP A 209 -40.45 28.58 -4.24
CA ASP A 209 -39.25 29.44 -4.36
C ASP A 209 -39.06 30.41 -3.18
N ARG A 210 -40.14 30.72 -2.43
CA ARG A 210 -40.06 31.57 -1.23
C ARG A 210 -39.29 30.87 -0.11
N GLN A 211 -39.50 29.57 0.05
CA GLN A 211 -38.75 28.77 1.02
C GLN A 211 -37.26 28.74 0.67
N ILE A 212 -36.91 28.65 -0.61
CA ILE A 212 -35.50 28.73 -1.08
C ILE A 212 -34.90 30.11 -0.78
N SER A 213 -35.65 31.19 -1.01
CA SER A 213 -35.18 32.57 -0.81
C SER A 213 -34.99 32.94 0.66
N GLN A 214 -35.80 32.35 1.56
CA GLN A 214 -35.68 32.53 3.02
C GLN A 214 -34.68 31.55 3.65
N PHE A 215 -34.18 30.59 2.87
CA PHE A 215 -33.27 29.57 3.33
C PHE A 215 -31.91 30.19 3.70
N ARG A 216 -31.66 30.30 5.00
CA ARG A 216 -30.42 30.85 5.55
C ARG A 216 -29.34 29.77 5.60
N TRP A 217 -28.44 29.81 4.63
CA TRP A 217 -27.17 29.11 4.68
C TRP A 217 -26.14 30.02 5.39
N ARG A 218 -25.46 29.51 6.42
CA ARG A 218 -24.28 30.17 7.00
C ARG A 218 -23.05 29.47 6.45
N LEU A 219 -22.16 30.22 5.80
CA LEU A 219 -20.77 29.80 5.65
C LEU A 219 -20.17 29.87 7.05
N CYS A 220 -19.77 28.72 7.60
CA CYS A 220 -18.89 28.69 8.77
C CYS A 220 -17.50 29.18 8.36
#